data_AF-Q5ZKU0-F1
#
_entry.id   AF-Q5ZKU0-F1
#
_cell.length_a   1.000
_cell.length_b   1.000
_cell.length_c   1.000
_cell.angle_alpha   90.00
_cell.angle_beta   90.00
_cell.angle_gamma   90.00
#
_symmetry.space_group_name_H-M   'P 1'
#
loop_
_entity.id
_entity.type
_entity.pdbx_description
1 polymer ?
#
loop_
_entity_poly.entity_id
_entity_poly.type
_entity_poly.pdbx_seq_one_letter_code
_entity_poly.pdbx_strand_id
1 'polypeptide(L)'
;MAAPSAPRPPRPRKEPQPLVIPRNAAEEQRLRLERLMRNPEKTVPIPEKLNEWAPRPPPEFVRDVMGSSAGAGSGEFHVYRHLRRREYQRQDFMDAMAEKQRLDEEFQKKLERNKMIAEEQTAKRRRKRQKLKEKKLQAKKNKLEQKKQEKESDQSQERVSSEDDEEDSKEEEEKEDDAEEPSFVMGRG
;
A
#
# COMPACT_ATOMS: atom_id res chain seq x y z
N MET A 1 12.56 -52.48 22.38
CA MET A 1 11.77 -52.34 23.62
C MET A 1 11.32 -50.88 23.73
N ALA A 2 10.02 -50.59 23.63
CA ALA A 2 9.49 -49.24 23.79
C ALA A 2 9.22 -48.97 25.27
N ALA A 3 9.78 -47.90 25.83
CA ALA A 3 9.58 -47.52 27.22
C ALA A 3 8.10 -47.16 27.49
N PRO A 4 7.54 -47.52 28.65
CA PRO A 4 6.16 -47.16 28.99
C PRO A 4 6.05 -45.64 29.17
N SER A 5 5.16 -45.00 28.41
CA SER A 5 4.89 -43.57 28.53
C SER A 5 4.22 -43.28 29.88
N ALA A 6 4.86 -42.45 30.71
CA ALA A 6 4.30 -42.01 31.98
C ALA A 6 2.91 -41.34 31.81
N PRO A 7 2.00 -41.50 32.79
CA PRO A 7 0.67 -40.92 32.71
C PRO A 7 0.76 -39.39 32.68
N ARG A 8 0.08 -38.77 31.72
CA ARG A 8 0.01 -37.31 31.62
C ARG A 8 -0.65 -36.75 32.89
N PRO A 9 -0.10 -35.69 33.50
CA PRO A 9 -0.68 -35.09 34.69
C PRO A 9 -2.11 -34.62 34.40
N PRO A 10 -3.01 -34.65 35.41
CA PRO A 10 -4.39 -34.22 35.24
C PRO A 10 -4.41 -32.75 34.84
N ARG A 11 -5.10 -32.43 33.75
CA ARG A 11 -5.30 -31.03 33.34
C ARG A 11 -6.12 -30.34 34.42
N PRO A 12 -5.76 -29.10 34.84
CA PRO A 12 -6.56 -28.36 35.79
C PRO A 12 -7.98 -28.23 35.24
N ARG A 13 -8.97 -28.62 36.05
CA ARG A 13 -10.38 -28.53 35.67
C ARG A 13 -10.73 -27.06 35.49
N LYS A 14 -11.12 -26.68 34.27
CA LYS A 14 -11.68 -25.35 34.01
C LYS A 14 -12.97 -25.22 34.81
N GLU A 15 -13.04 -24.22 35.69
CA GLU A 15 -14.28 -23.89 36.38
C GLU A 15 -15.40 -23.64 35.36
N PRO A 16 -16.64 -24.12 35.63
CA PRO A 16 -17.76 -23.91 34.73
C PRO A 16 -18.06 -22.41 34.65
N GLN A 17 -17.95 -21.86 33.44
CA GLN A 17 -18.16 -20.45 33.19
C GLN A 17 -19.60 -20.24 32.69
N PRO A 18 -20.35 -19.27 33.22
CA PRO A 18 -21.69 -19.00 32.75
C PRO A 18 -21.65 -18.62 31.26
N LEU A 19 -22.56 -19.18 30.48
CA LEU A 19 -22.67 -18.90 29.06
C LEU A 19 -23.31 -17.52 28.90
N VAL A 20 -22.49 -16.48 28.77
CA VAL A 20 -22.96 -15.11 28.56
C VAL A 20 -23.00 -14.84 27.06
N ILE A 21 -24.20 -14.55 26.56
CA ILE A 21 -24.40 -14.12 25.17
C ILE A 21 -24.18 -12.60 25.12
N PRO A 22 -23.18 -12.11 24.37
CA PRO A 22 -22.90 -10.69 24.26
C PRO A 22 -24.03 -9.98 23.50
N ARG A 23 -24.48 -8.83 24.01
CA ARG A 23 -25.54 -7.99 23.42
C ARG A 23 -25.00 -6.92 22.48
N ASN A 24 -23.73 -6.53 22.67
CA ASN A 24 -23.06 -5.48 21.92
C ASN A 24 -21.57 -5.84 21.67
N ALA A 25 -20.92 -5.13 20.74
CA ALA A 25 -19.51 -5.38 20.40
C ALA A 25 -18.56 -5.15 21.59
N ALA A 26 -18.92 -4.24 22.51
CA ALA A 26 -18.16 -3.98 23.72
C ALA A 26 -18.17 -5.20 24.68
N GLU A 27 -19.32 -5.85 24.86
CA GLU A 27 -19.43 -7.08 25.65
C GLU A 27 -18.67 -8.24 25.02
N GLU A 28 -18.62 -8.36 23.69
CA GLU A 28 -17.78 -9.35 23.03
C GLU A 28 -16.29 -9.16 23.35
N GLN A 29 -15.80 -7.92 23.25
CA GLN A 29 -14.42 -7.58 23.56
C GLN A 29 -14.13 -7.83 25.04
N ARG A 30 -15.06 -7.44 25.94
CA ARG A 30 -14.96 -7.72 27.37
C ARG A 30 -14.82 -9.22 27.65
N LEU A 31 -15.67 -10.06 27.05
CA LEU A 31 -15.60 -11.51 27.23
C LEU A 31 -14.29 -12.11 26.69
N ARG A 32 -13.74 -11.58 25.58
CA ARG A 32 -12.42 -11.97 25.06
C ARG A 32 -11.29 -11.55 25.99
N LEU A 33 -11.34 -10.33 26.55
CA LEU A 33 -10.38 -9.83 27.52
C LEU A 33 -10.43 -10.62 28.83
N GLU A 34 -11.61 -10.87 29.40
CA GLU A 34 -11.78 -11.70 30.59
C GLU A 34 -11.21 -13.11 30.36
N ARG A 35 -11.40 -13.68 29.16
CA ARG A 35 -10.80 -14.98 28.81
C ARG A 35 -9.28 -14.93 28.77
N LEU A 36 -8.69 -13.83 28.30
CA LEU A 36 -7.25 -13.64 28.22
C LEU A 36 -6.63 -13.41 29.62
N MET A 37 -7.27 -12.58 30.43
CA MET A 37 -6.83 -12.20 31.79
C MET A 37 -6.97 -13.34 32.81
N ARG A 38 -7.72 -14.41 32.52
CA ARG A 38 -7.77 -15.62 33.37
C ARG A 38 -6.42 -16.32 33.50
N ASN A 39 -5.53 -16.19 32.52
CA ASN A 39 -4.18 -16.76 32.56
C ASN A 39 -3.19 -15.74 32.01
N PRO A 40 -2.84 -14.69 32.78
CA PRO A 40 -2.01 -13.59 32.30
C PRO A 40 -0.58 -14.02 31.99
N GLU A 41 -0.11 -15.12 32.58
CA GLU A 41 1.22 -15.69 32.31
C GLU A 41 1.32 -16.41 30.96
N LYS A 42 0.18 -16.77 30.34
CA LYS A 42 0.18 -17.50 29.07
C LYS A 42 0.38 -16.54 27.91
N THR A 43 1.40 -16.78 27.08
CA THR A 43 1.63 -15.99 25.86
C THR A 43 0.41 -16.01 24.94
N VAL A 44 0.04 -14.84 24.45
CA VAL A 44 -1.10 -14.67 23.55
C VAL A 44 -0.69 -15.16 22.16
N PRO A 45 -1.42 -16.10 21.53
CA PRO A 45 -1.13 -16.51 20.17
C PRO A 45 -1.60 -15.41 19.21
N ILE A 46 -0.68 -14.50 18.87
CA ILE A 46 -0.86 -13.54 17.79
C ILE A 46 -0.50 -14.29 16.50
N PRO A 47 -1.44 -14.53 15.57
CA PRO A 47 -1.11 -15.18 14.32
C PRO A 47 -0.09 -14.31 13.57
N GLU A 48 1.05 -14.92 13.24
CA GLU A 48 1.97 -14.36 12.28
C GLU A 48 1.33 -14.40 10.88
N LYS A 49 2.05 -13.90 9.87
CA LYS A 49 1.59 -13.92 8.47
C LYS A 49 0.97 -15.27 8.11
N LEU A 50 -0.22 -15.24 7.52
CA LEU A 50 -0.87 -16.46 7.03
C LEU A 50 0.04 -17.05 5.94
N ASN A 51 0.46 -18.30 6.13
CA ASN A 51 1.20 -19.00 5.09
C ASN A 51 0.25 -19.27 3.93
N GLU A 52 0.59 -18.73 2.75
CA GLU A 52 -0.17 -19.01 1.54
C GLU A 52 -0.10 -20.51 1.25
N TRP A 53 -1.21 -21.09 0.79
CA TRP A 53 -1.23 -22.50 0.45
C TRP A 53 -0.27 -22.76 -0.71
N ALA A 54 0.71 -23.64 -0.52
CA ALA A 54 1.67 -24.04 -1.53
C ALA A 54 1.56 -25.54 -1.80
N PRO A 55 1.79 -25.99 -3.05
CA PRO A 55 1.83 -27.40 -3.37
C PRO A 55 2.92 -28.08 -2.54
N ARG A 56 2.57 -29.24 -1.96
CA ARG A 56 3.52 -30.02 -1.18
C ARG A 56 4.66 -30.48 -2.09
N PRO A 57 5.93 -30.40 -1.64
CA PRO A 57 7.03 -30.92 -2.43
C PRO A 57 6.82 -32.43 -2.69
N PRO A 58 7.14 -32.93 -3.90
CA PRO A 58 7.05 -34.35 -4.20
C PRO A 58 7.96 -35.15 -3.25
N PRO A 59 7.56 -36.37 -2.85
CA PRO A 59 8.40 -37.20 -1.98
C PRO A 59 9.70 -37.59 -2.70
N GLU A 60 10.84 -37.47 -2.00
CA GLU A 60 12.18 -37.81 -2.51
C GLU A 60 12.28 -39.26 -2.99
N PHE A 61 11.73 -40.20 -2.22
CA PHE A 61 11.76 -41.63 -2.52
C PHE A 61 10.37 -42.24 -2.39
N VAL A 62 9.94 -42.90 -3.46
CA VAL A 62 8.74 -43.75 -3.48
C VAL A 62 9.20 -45.18 -3.25
N ARG A 63 8.76 -45.81 -2.14
CA ARG A 63 9.30 -47.09 -1.66
C ARG A 63 8.60 -48.32 -2.25
N ASP A 64 7.43 -48.10 -2.83
CA ASP A 64 6.44 -49.10 -3.22
C ASP A 64 6.30 -49.23 -4.75
N VAL A 65 7.35 -48.86 -5.50
CA VAL A 65 7.36 -48.96 -6.96
C VAL A 65 7.43 -50.44 -7.37
N MET A 66 6.37 -50.91 -8.02
CA MET A 66 6.32 -52.23 -8.66
C MET A 66 7.14 -52.23 -9.96
N GLY A 67 7.68 -53.38 -10.37
CA GLY A 67 8.59 -53.47 -11.52
C GLY A 67 8.00 -52.97 -12.85
N SER A 68 8.85 -52.50 -13.76
CA SER A 68 8.43 -51.78 -14.98
C SER A 68 7.54 -52.58 -15.94
N SER A 69 7.62 -53.91 -15.93
CA SER A 69 6.82 -54.81 -16.76
C SER A 69 5.64 -55.44 -16.01
N ALA A 70 5.39 -55.05 -14.76
CA ALA A 70 4.28 -55.56 -13.98
C ALA A 70 2.92 -55.06 -14.52
N GLY A 71 1.88 -55.87 -14.40
CA GLY A 71 0.53 -55.52 -14.87
C GLY A 71 -0.15 -54.45 -14.01
N ALA A 72 -1.30 -53.95 -14.48
CA ALA A 72 -2.10 -52.99 -13.73
C ALA A 72 -2.67 -53.63 -12.45
N GLY A 73 -2.26 -53.13 -11.28
CA GLY A 73 -2.78 -53.56 -9.97
C GLY A 73 -4.11 -52.89 -9.60
N SER A 74 -4.83 -53.45 -8.63
CA SER A 74 -6.11 -52.88 -8.14
C SER A 74 -5.97 -51.49 -7.49
N GLY A 75 -4.78 -51.16 -6.98
CA GLY A 75 -4.47 -49.85 -6.40
C GLY A 75 -4.05 -48.79 -7.42
N GLU A 76 -3.64 -49.18 -8.63
CA GLU A 76 -2.99 -48.28 -9.60
C GLU A 76 -3.90 -47.13 -10.04
N PHE A 77 -5.20 -47.42 -10.21
CA PHE A 77 -6.20 -46.39 -10.49
C PHE A 77 -6.25 -45.31 -9.39
N HIS A 78 -6.19 -45.70 -8.11
CA HIS A 78 -6.22 -44.75 -7.01
C HIS A 78 -4.93 -43.95 -6.92
N VAL A 79 -3.77 -44.56 -7.19
CA VAL A 79 -2.47 -43.87 -7.28
C VAL A 79 -2.53 -42.78 -8.35
N TYR A 80 -2.94 -43.13 -9.57
CA TYR A 80 -3.09 -42.17 -10.68
C TYR A 80 -4.08 -41.04 -10.35
N ARG A 81 -5.22 -41.37 -9.74
CA ARG A 81 -6.20 -40.35 -9.30
C ARG A 81 -5.59 -39.36 -8.30
N HIS A 82 -4.80 -39.83 -7.35
CA HIS A 82 -4.11 -38.95 -6.38
C HIS A 82 -3.02 -38.11 -7.04
N LEU A 83 -2.24 -38.71 -7.94
CA LEU A 83 -1.21 -38.01 -8.71
C LEU A 83 -1.80 -36.91 -9.59
N ARG A 84 -2.87 -37.21 -10.35
CA ARG A 84 -3.57 -36.24 -11.21
C ARG A 84 -4.10 -35.06 -10.39
N ARG A 85 -4.74 -35.32 -9.25
CA ARG A 85 -5.22 -34.25 -8.36
C ARG A 85 -4.08 -33.37 -7.82
N ARG A 86 -2.98 -33.98 -7.39
CA ARG A 86 -1.80 -33.25 -6.91
C ARG A 86 -1.20 -32.39 -8.02
N GLU A 87 -1.17 -32.91 -9.23
CA GLU A 87 -0.60 -32.21 -10.39
C GLU A 87 -1.48 -31.05 -10.86
N TYR A 88 -2.80 -31.24 -10.95
CA TYR A 88 -3.72 -30.13 -11.24
C TYR A 88 -3.64 -29.05 -10.17
N GLN A 89 -3.62 -29.42 -8.89
CA GLN A 89 -3.40 -28.48 -7.79
C GLN A 89 -2.07 -27.71 -7.92
N ARG A 90 -1.00 -28.37 -8.37
CA ARG A 90 0.29 -27.72 -8.63
C ARG A 90 0.21 -26.78 -9.83
N GLN A 91 -0.46 -27.19 -10.91
CA GLN A 91 -0.61 -26.38 -12.11
C GLN A 91 -1.47 -25.14 -11.85
N ASP A 92 -2.64 -25.31 -11.23
CA ASP A 92 -3.55 -24.23 -10.83
C ASP A 92 -2.83 -23.22 -9.91
N PHE A 93 -1.97 -23.69 -9.00
CA PHE A 93 -1.15 -22.83 -8.15
C PHE A 93 -0.17 -21.97 -8.97
N MET A 94 0.54 -22.58 -9.92
CA MET A 94 1.51 -21.88 -10.75
C MET A 94 0.82 -20.83 -11.63
N ASP A 95 -0.31 -21.20 -12.24
CA ASP A 95 -1.07 -20.31 -13.12
C ASP A 95 -1.67 -19.14 -12.32
N ALA A 96 -2.25 -19.40 -11.14
CA ALA A 96 -2.79 -18.37 -10.26
C ALA A 96 -1.69 -17.43 -9.71
N MET A 97 -0.51 -17.97 -9.36
CA MET A 97 0.61 -17.17 -8.90
C MET A 97 1.16 -16.28 -10.02
N ALA A 98 1.31 -16.81 -11.23
CA ALA A 98 1.76 -16.05 -12.39
C ALA A 98 0.79 -14.92 -12.75
N GLU A 99 -0.52 -15.18 -12.74
CA GLU A 99 -1.53 -14.16 -12.99
C GLU A 99 -1.54 -13.08 -11.89
N LYS A 100 -1.46 -13.47 -10.60
CA LYS A 100 -1.34 -12.53 -9.47
C LYS A 100 -0.11 -11.64 -9.63
N GLN A 101 1.05 -12.21 -9.93
CA GLN A 101 2.29 -11.47 -10.15
C GLN A 101 2.17 -10.50 -11.32
N ARG A 102 1.60 -10.91 -12.46
CA ARG A 102 1.39 -10.04 -13.62
C ARG A 102 0.51 -8.84 -13.26
N LEU A 103 -0.61 -9.08 -12.59
CA LEU A 103 -1.54 -8.03 -12.16
C LEU A 103 -0.90 -7.07 -11.13
N ASP A 104 -0.15 -7.60 -10.18
CA ASP A 104 0.55 -6.81 -9.17
C ASP A 104 1.64 -5.92 -9.82
N GLU A 105 2.40 -6.45 -10.78
CA GLU A 105 3.38 -5.67 -11.55
C GLU A 105 2.73 -4.58 -12.40
N GLU A 106 1.65 -4.89 -13.11
CA GLU A 106 0.89 -3.92 -13.90
C GLU A 106 0.34 -2.79 -13.00
N PHE A 107 -0.17 -3.17 -11.83
CA PHE A 107 -0.67 -2.22 -10.82
C PHE A 107 0.46 -1.33 -10.28
N GLN A 108 1.62 -1.89 -9.93
CA GLN A 108 2.78 -1.12 -9.48
C GLN A 108 3.27 -0.15 -10.56
N LYS A 109 3.42 -0.63 -11.81
CA LYS A 109 3.80 0.22 -12.96
C LYS A 109 2.78 1.34 -13.17
N LYS A 110 1.48 1.08 -12.97
CA LYS A 110 0.43 2.11 -13.06
C LYS A 110 0.56 3.15 -11.94
N LEU A 111 0.77 2.71 -10.70
CA LEU A 111 0.99 3.62 -9.57
C LEU A 111 2.22 4.50 -9.77
N GLU A 112 3.33 3.93 -10.25
CA GLU A 112 4.56 4.67 -10.54
C GLU A 112 4.37 5.70 -11.65
N ARG A 113 3.71 5.33 -12.76
CA ARG A 113 3.37 6.28 -13.83
C ARG A 113 2.52 7.44 -13.30
N ASN A 114 1.49 7.15 -12.51
CA ASN A 114 0.63 8.19 -11.92
C ASN A 114 1.42 9.12 -10.99
N LYS A 115 2.33 8.58 -10.17
CA LYS A 115 3.23 9.38 -9.33
C LYS A 115 4.14 10.28 -10.18
N MET A 116 4.76 9.74 -11.22
CA MET A 116 5.63 10.49 -12.13
C MET A 116 4.88 11.63 -12.83
N ILE A 117 3.67 11.38 -13.35
CA ILE A 117 2.83 12.41 -13.99
C ILE A 117 2.47 13.49 -12.97
N ALA A 118 2.04 13.12 -11.76
CA ALA A 118 1.71 14.07 -10.71
C ALA A 118 2.92 14.92 -10.29
N GLU A 119 4.10 14.31 -10.20
CA GLU A 119 5.35 15.00 -9.90
C GLU A 119 5.78 15.95 -11.03
N GLU A 120 5.66 15.56 -12.29
CA GLU A 120 5.96 16.39 -13.45
C GLU A 120 5.04 17.63 -13.50
N GLN A 121 3.73 17.43 -13.32
CA GLN A 121 2.78 18.53 -13.25
C GLN A 121 3.07 19.46 -12.06
N THR A 122 3.38 18.87 -10.90
CA THR A 122 3.76 19.63 -9.71
C THR A 122 5.07 20.40 -9.91
N ALA A 123 6.06 19.81 -10.59
CA ALA A 123 7.34 20.44 -10.91
C ALA A 123 7.17 21.59 -11.91
N LYS A 124 6.35 21.42 -12.95
CA LYS A 124 5.98 22.47 -13.91
C LYS A 124 5.32 23.65 -13.19
N ARG A 125 4.31 23.40 -12.35
CA ARG A 125 3.63 24.42 -11.55
C ARG A 125 4.59 25.06 -10.52
N ARG A 126 5.48 24.29 -9.89
CA ARG A 126 6.52 24.78 -8.97
C ARG A 126 7.51 25.71 -9.67
N ARG A 127 7.98 25.36 -10.87
CA ARG A 127 8.89 26.18 -11.68
C ARG A 127 8.25 27.52 -12.06
N LYS A 128 6.97 27.52 -12.48
CA LYS A 128 6.21 28.76 -12.72
C LYS A 128 6.15 29.65 -11.47
N ARG A 129 5.83 29.07 -10.30
CA ARG A 129 5.81 29.81 -9.02
C ARG A 129 7.17 30.35 -8.60
N GLN A 130 8.26 29.61 -8.83
CA GLN A 130 9.62 30.06 -8.54
C GLN A 130 10.03 31.24 -9.41
N LYS A 131 9.81 31.17 -10.73
CA LYS A 131 10.04 32.30 -11.65
C LYS A 131 9.26 33.56 -11.24
N LEU A 132 8.00 33.40 -10.83
CA LEU A 132 7.18 34.54 -10.36
C LEU A 132 7.72 35.11 -9.03
N LYS A 133 8.20 34.27 -8.11
CA LYS A 133 8.84 34.71 -6.87
C LYS A 133 10.13 35.48 -7.14
N GLU A 134 10.96 35.01 -8.06
CA GLU A 134 12.21 35.67 -8.49
C GLU A 134 11.93 37.04 -9.11
N LYS A 135 10.99 37.13 -10.07
CA LYS A 135 10.55 38.41 -10.67
C LYS A 135 10.05 39.40 -9.61
N LYS A 136 9.21 38.95 -8.66
CA LYS A 136 8.71 39.80 -7.56
C LYS A 136 9.83 40.27 -6.63
N LEU A 137 10.83 39.44 -6.38
CA LEU A 137 11.98 39.78 -5.53
C LEU A 137 12.91 40.78 -6.24
N GLN A 138 13.14 40.62 -7.54
CA GLN A 138 13.87 41.58 -8.37
C GLN A 138 13.14 42.93 -8.45
N ALA A 139 11.83 42.95 -8.73
CA ALA A 139 11.05 44.20 -8.75
C ALA A 139 11.09 44.94 -7.39
N LYS A 140 11.07 44.23 -6.27
CA LYS A 140 11.24 44.84 -4.93
C LYS A 140 12.64 45.41 -4.71
N LYS A 141 13.69 44.72 -5.19
CA LYS A 141 15.07 45.22 -5.13
C LYS A 141 15.23 46.48 -5.98
N ASN A 142 14.77 46.44 -7.23
CA ASN A 142 14.82 47.59 -8.14
C ASN A 142 14.04 48.79 -7.57
N LYS A 143 12.86 48.57 -6.98
CA LYS A 143 12.08 49.64 -6.32
C LYS A 143 12.77 50.21 -5.07
N LEU A 144 13.51 49.38 -4.32
CA LEU A 144 14.30 49.84 -3.18
C LEU A 144 15.55 50.62 -3.63
N GLU A 145 16.18 50.21 -4.73
CA GLU A 145 17.31 50.92 -5.35
C GLU A 145 16.88 52.26 -5.95
N GLN A 146 15.76 52.31 -6.69
CA GLN A 146 15.17 53.55 -7.18
C GLN A 146 14.82 54.50 -6.03
N LYS A 147 14.19 54.00 -4.95
CA LYS A 147 13.92 54.82 -3.76
C LYS A 147 15.18 55.29 -3.02
N LYS A 148 16.31 54.58 -3.13
CA LYS A 148 17.59 55.04 -2.59
C LYS A 148 18.19 56.13 -3.48
N GLN A 149 18.13 55.95 -4.80
CA GLN A 149 18.61 56.95 -5.76
C GLN A 149 17.77 58.23 -5.72
N GLU A 150 16.44 58.14 -5.66
CA GLU A 150 15.54 59.29 -5.49
C GLU A 150 15.81 60.03 -4.18
N LYS A 151 16.10 59.32 -3.07
CA LYS A 151 16.47 59.95 -1.79
C LYS A 151 17.85 60.63 -1.81
N GLU A 152 18.77 60.19 -2.67
CA GLU A 152 20.05 60.87 -2.88
C GLU A 152 19.92 62.05 -3.86
N SER A 153 19.01 62.01 -4.83
CA SER A 153 18.81 63.10 -5.81
C SER A 153 17.85 64.20 -5.33
N ASP A 154 16.90 63.90 -4.43
CA ASP A 154 15.90 64.87 -3.91
C ASP A 154 16.49 65.88 -2.90
N GLN A 155 17.80 65.86 -2.65
CA GLN A 155 18.50 67.02 -2.07
C GLN A 155 18.91 68.09 -3.09
N SER A 156 18.62 67.90 -4.39
CA SER A 156 19.22 68.74 -5.43
C SER A 156 18.31 69.42 -6.46
N GLN A 157 17.00 69.13 -6.59
CA GLN A 157 16.16 69.94 -7.50
C GLN A 157 14.64 69.77 -7.33
N GLU A 158 14.00 70.90 -7.00
CA GLU A 158 12.55 71.12 -6.93
C GLU A 158 12.01 71.47 -8.36
N ARG A 159 10.85 70.91 -8.75
CA ARG A 159 10.01 71.20 -9.97
C ARG A 159 10.50 70.46 -11.24
N VAL A 160 9.72 69.66 -11.99
CA VAL A 160 8.47 69.97 -12.74
C VAL A 160 7.73 68.66 -13.11
N SER A 161 6.41 68.74 -13.33
CA SER A 161 5.46 67.67 -13.70
C SER A 161 5.44 67.35 -15.21
N SER A 162 5.12 66.09 -15.60
CA SER A 162 3.96 65.71 -16.46
C SER A 162 4.07 64.28 -17.02
N GLU A 163 2.92 63.63 -17.14
CA GLU A 163 2.59 62.42 -17.90
C GLU A 163 3.30 62.27 -19.26
N ASP A 164 3.75 61.05 -19.61
CA ASP A 164 3.25 60.25 -20.75
C ASP A 164 4.01 58.90 -20.85
N ASP A 165 3.47 58.01 -21.70
CA ASP A 165 4.01 56.79 -22.31
C ASP A 165 3.41 55.42 -21.90
N GLU A 166 2.63 54.94 -22.87
CA GLU A 166 1.96 53.66 -23.01
C GLU A 166 2.88 52.54 -23.54
N GLU A 167 2.30 51.33 -23.56
CA GLU A 167 2.59 50.22 -24.48
C GLU A 167 3.98 49.55 -24.52
N ASP A 168 4.07 48.37 -23.88
CA ASP A 168 4.81 47.21 -24.42
C ASP A 168 4.19 45.92 -23.82
N SER A 169 3.16 45.36 -24.45
CA SER A 169 3.22 44.35 -25.51
C SER A 169 4.00 43.07 -25.14
N LYS A 170 3.26 41.96 -25.00
CA LYS A 170 3.53 40.58 -25.51
C LYS A 170 3.25 39.45 -24.50
N GLU A 171 2.06 38.87 -24.68
CA GLU A 171 1.86 37.45 -25.00
C GLU A 171 2.70 36.42 -24.21
N GLU A 172 2.11 35.83 -23.17
CA GLU A 172 2.34 34.40 -22.86
C GLU A 172 1.02 33.78 -22.38
N GLU A 173 0.35 33.12 -23.33
CA GLU A 173 -0.70 32.10 -23.19
C GLU A 173 -1.27 31.87 -21.78
N GLU A 174 -2.45 32.45 -21.54
CA GLU A 174 -3.47 31.87 -20.66
C GLU A 174 -3.95 30.54 -21.27
N LYS A 175 -3.16 29.47 -21.13
CA LYS A 175 -3.71 28.12 -21.17
C LYS A 175 -4.42 27.89 -19.85
N GLU A 176 -5.71 28.19 -19.90
CA GLU A 176 -6.83 27.68 -19.12
C GLU A 176 -6.44 26.78 -17.94
N ASP A 177 -6.90 27.24 -16.77
CA ASP A 177 -7.07 26.48 -15.54
C ASP A 177 -7.75 25.13 -15.82
N ASP A 178 -6.98 24.13 -16.21
CA ASP A 178 -7.36 22.72 -16.10
C ASP A 178 -7.12 22.27 -14.65
N ALA A 179 -7.80 22.98 -13.75
CA ALA A 179 -8.15 22.48 -12.44
C ALA A 179 -9.34 21.55 -12.65
N GLU A 180 -9.07 20.32 -13.12
CA GLU A 180 -10.01 19.21 -12.97
C GLU A 180 -10.52 19.26 -11.52
N GLU A 181 -11.78 19.64 -11.38
CA GLU A 181 -12.46 19.71 -10.10
C GLU A 181 -12.22 18.37 -9.40
N PRO A 182 -11.78 18.34 -8.12
CA PRO A 182 -11.77 17.10 -7.38
C PRO A 182 -13.21 16.60 -7.31
N SER A 183 -13.54 15.62 -8.14
CA SER A 183 -14.83 14.92 -8.14
C SER A 183 -14.92 14.02 -6.90
N PHE A 184 -14.85 14.63 -5.72
CA PHE A 184 -15.13 14.01 -4.44
C PHE A 184 -16.48 14.53 -3.97
N VAL A 185 -17.53 13.94 -4.53
CA VAL A 185 -18.88 14.05 -3.97
C VAL A 185 -18.88 13.25 -2.68
N MET A 186 -18.63 13.94 -1.56
CA MET A 186 -18.82 13.38 -0.23
C MET A 186 -20.34 13.27 -0.01
N GLY A 187 -20.94 12.17 -0.45
CA GLY A 187 -22.34 11.86 -0.23
C GLY A 187 -22.62 11.83 1.27
N ARG A 188 -23.40 12.80 1.77
CA ARG A 188 -24.09 12.69 3.05
C ARG A 188 -25.46 12.06 2.78
N GLY A 189 -25.63 10.83 3.23
CA GLY A 189 -26.89 10.11 3.38
C GLY A 189 -26.83 9.33 4.68
#